data_AF-A7II80-F1
#
_entry.id   AF-A7II80-F1
#
_cell.length_a   1.000
_cell.length_b   1.000
_cell.length_c   1.000
_cell.angle_alpha   90.00
_cell.angle_beta   90.00
_cell.angle_gamma   90.00
#
_symmetry.space_group_name_H-M   'P 1'
#
loop_
_entity.id
_entity.type
_entity.pdbx_description
1 polymer ?
#
loop_
_entity_poly.entity_id
_entity_poly.type
_entity_poly.pdbx_seq_one_letter_code
_entity_poly.pdbx_strand_id
1 'polypeptide(L)'
;MAKPILDDQLAAEYAGLFASLVIRPERRDEVQRVADRLLRPANRKQYETVEAATSVPWFVVAIIHNLEADMAFSAHLHNGDPLTARTVHEPAGLPKKAPASGGAYSWVESAIDALAYDGLDTWTKWTVPGIAYALERYNGFGYRARFPFVKSPYLWGFSNVYTRGKFIRDGVFSPDAVSQQCGGMTLLSALMDEDDIAQRLGFQPPPDSDEVAKPTPFLPVDGSVVEFPDNPPRFPGKYLMEKTGDKVSVTRLQKRLADMGASPGAPTGVFDTPTKYAVQLFQARSVDLDGAPLEIDGIVGPMTWGALFGPLSIESEWVKPRVVIKKAEKTLASAVLDVASEQIGVREIPPNSNCGAQVEAFLASVGLDRGNPWCMSFVYWCFAQAADTLGVPNRVPQTGLVRGAWKQAQALTTGVRVVTARDAQVDPSLVVPGMVFFLGFSGNTGHAGIVADNINGKLVTIEGNTNQDGVRDGGGVFRRVGRKVTDPTVLGFAAFG
;
A
#
# COMPACT_ATOMS: atom_id res chain seq x y z
N MET A 1 9.72 -31.09 1.50
CA MET A 1 8.89 -30.74 0.33
C MET A 1 9.81 -30.58 -0.87
N ALA A 2 9.36 -30.93 -2.07
CA ALA A 2 10.11 -30.67 -3.30
C ALA A 2 10.26 -29.14 -3.50
N LYS A 3 11.40 -28.70 -4.04
CA LYS A 3 11.58 -27.28 -4.39
C LYS A 3 10.59 -26.93 -5.51
N PRO A 4 9.87 -25.80 -5.42
CA PRO A 4 8.99 -25.33 -6.50
C PRO A 4 9.74 -25.25 -7.83
N ILE A 5 9.09 -25.68 -8.91
CA ILE A 5 9.59 -25.56 -10.29
C ILE A 5 8.84 -24.41 -10.94
N LEU A 6 9.49 -23.64 -11.81
CA LEU A 6 8.81 -22.63 -12.63
C LEU A 6 8.01 -23.32 -13.76
N ASP A 7 6.80 -23.72 -13.42
CA ASP A 7 5.75 -24.14 -14.34
C ASP A 7 4.87 -22.95 -14.80
N ASP A 8 3.91 -23.21 -15.68
CA ASP A 8 3.05 -22.17 -16.25
C ASP A 8 2.18 -21.49 -15.19
N GLN A 9 1.75 -22.23 -14.16
CA GLN A 9 0.94 -21.69 -13.07
C GLN A 9 1.75 -20.70 -12.23
N LEU A 10 2.96 -21.09 -11.81
CA LEU A 10 3.84 -20.22 -11.04
C LEU A 10 4.31 -19.03 -11.88
N ALA A 11 4.54 -19.24 -13.18
CA ALA A 11 4.88 -18.17 -14.10
C ALA A 11 3.75 -17.14 -14.22
N ALA A 12 2.49 -17.60 -14.35
CA ALA A 12 1.31 -16.75 -14.38
C ALA A 12 1.10 -16.00 -13.06
N GLU A 13 1.32 -16.66 -11.91
CA GLU A 13 1.26 -16.00 -10.59
C GLU A 13 2.23 -14.83 -10.54
N TYR A 14 3.52 -15.05 -10.87
CA TYR A 14 4.51 -13.98 -10.85
C TYR A 14 4.19 -12.87 -11.84
N ALA A 15 3.75 -13.21 -13.05
CA ALA A 15 3.35 -12.23 -14.06
C ALA A 15 2.19 -11.34 -13.57
N GLY A 16 1.17 -11.94 -12.96
CA GLY A 16 0.02 -11.22 -12.41
C GLY A 16 0.39 -10.33 -11.22
N LEU A 17 1.23 -10.84 -10.31
CA LEU A 17 1.74 -10.04 -9.18
C LEU A 17 2.58 -8.86 -9.67
N PHE A 18 3.41 -9.04 -10.69
CA PHE A 18 4.21 -7.97 -11.26
C PHE A 18 3.36 -6.96 -12.04
N ALA A 19 2.37 -7.42 -12.80
CA ALA A 19 1.47 -6.54 -13.55
C ALA A 19 0.60 -5.65 -12.63
N SER A 20 0.25 -6.15 -11.44
CA SER A 20 -0.51 -5.40 -10.43
C SER A 20 0.37 -4.62 -9.43
N LEU A 21 1.69 -4.66 -9.60
CA LEU A 21 2.64 -4.03 -8.71
C LEU A 21 2.53 -2.50 -8.78
N VAL A 22 2.30 -1.90 -7.62
CA VAL A 22 2.36 -0.46 -7.40
C VAL A 22 3.35 -0.18 -6.29
N ILE A 23 4.39 0.61 -6.59
CA ILE A 23 5.32 1.11 -5.59
C ILE A 23 4.56 2.03 -4.63
N ARG A 24 4.65 1.74 -3.32
CA ARG A 24 3.99 2.51 -2.27
C ARG A 24 4.45 3.98 -2.35
N PRO A 25 3.53 4.96 -2.37
CA PRO A 25 3.88 6.36 -2.54
C PRO A 25 5.00 6.85 -1.59
N GLU A 26 4.95 6.43 -0.32
CA GLU A 26 5.93 6.77 0.73
C GLU A 26 7.32 6.15 0.54
N ARG A 27 7.48 5.22 -0.41
CA ARG A 27 8.76 4.56 -0.74
C ARG A 27 9.28 4.91 -2.13
N ARG A 28 8.53 5.65 -2.97
CA ARG A 28 8.93 5.96 -4.35
C ARG A 28 10.30 6.61 -4.45
N ASP A 29 10.55 7.66 -3.67
CA ASP A 29 11.84 8.36 -3.67
C ASP A 29 13.00 7.44 -3.24
N GLU A 30 12.72 6.51 -2.33
CA GLU A 30 13.71 5.54 -1.87
C GLU A 30 14.03 4.51 -2.95
N VAL A 31 13.00 3.95 -3.60
CA VAL A 31 13.17 3.04 -4.74
C VAL A 31 13.92 3.74 -5.88
N GLN A 32 13.55 4.98 -6.20
CA GLN A 32 14.21 5.75 -7.26
C GLN A 32 15.67 6.00 -6.94
N ARG A 33 16.01 6.40 -5.71
CA ARG A 33 17.41 6.58 -5.29
C ARG A 33 18.24 5.31 -5.44
N VAL A 34 17.64 4.15 -5.16
CA VAL A 34 18.32 2.85 -5.33
C VAL A 34 18.51 2.55 -6.82
N ALA A 35 17.47 2.72 -7.64
CA ALA A 35 17.53 2.55 -9.10
C ALA A 35 18.61 3.46 -9.73
N ASP A 36 18.59 4.75 -9.42
CA ASP A 36 19.58 5.73 -9.88
C ASP A 36 21.01 5.32 -9.51
N ARG A 37 21.20 4.74 -8.31
CA ARG A 37 22.50 4.28 -7.84
C ARG A 37 22.98 3.06 -8.61
N LEU A 38 22.10 2.12 -8.97
CA LEU A 38 22.45 0.99 -9.85
C LEU A 38 22.79 1.46 -11.27
N LEU A 39 22.04 2.44 -11.78
CA LEU A 39 22.19 2.99 -13.13
C LEU A 39 23.42 3.89 -13.31
N ARG A 40 24.12 4.26 -12.23
CA ARG A 40 25.38 5.04 -12.32
C ARG A 40 26.35 4.35 -13.29
N PRO A 41 26.94 5.09 -14.26
CA PRO A 41 27.77 4.48 -15.31
C PRO A 41 28.90 3.57 -14.79
N ALA A 42 29.54 3.96 -13.68
CA ALA A 42 30.61 3.18 -13.07
C ALA A 42 30.11 1.84 -12.46
N ASN A 43 28.89 1.82 -11.93
CA ASN A 43 28.27 0.62 -11.35
C ASN A 43 27.76 -0.29 -12.46
N ARG A 44 26.98 0.28 -13.39
CA ARG A 44 26.44 -0.41 -14.57
C ARG A 44 27.52 -1.15 -15.35
N LYS A 45 28.68 -0.52 -15.59
CA LYS A 45 29.82 -1.14 -16.30
C LYS A 45 30.31 -2.42 -15.62
N GLN A 46 30.34 -2.47 -14.28
CA GLN A 46 30.74 -3.68 -13.56
C GLN A 46 29.70 -4.78 -13.73
N TYR A 47 28.41 -4.45 -13.64
CA TYR A 47 27.32 -5.40 -13.86
C TYR A 47 27.31 -5.95 -15.30
N GLU A 48 27.54 -5.11 -16.30
CA GLU A 48 27.64 -5.52 -17.71
C GLU A 48 28.86 -6.42 -17.95
N THR A 49 29.95 -6.22 -17.23
CA THR A 49 31.13 -7.10 -17.29
C THR A 49 30.79 -8.50 -16.73
N VAL A 50 30.03 -8.56 -15.64
CA VAL A 50 29.55 -9.83 -15.07
C VAL A 50 28.56 -10.50 -16.01
N GLU A 51 27.64 -9.75 -16.61
CA GLU A 51 26.71 -10.26 -17.61
C GLU A 51 27.45 -10.91 -18.78
N ALA A 52 28.46 -10.23 -19.35
CA ALA A 52 29.22 -10.76 -20.47
C ALA A 52 29.91 -12.10 -20.14
N ALA A 53 30.26 -12.33 -18.88
CA ALA A 53 30.91 -13.56 -18.42
C ALA A 53 29.93 -14.68 -18.04
N THR A 54 28.68 -14.35 -17.67
CA THR A 54 27.74 -15.29 -17.04
C THR A 54 26.42 -15.45 -17.77
N SER A 55 26.11 -14.59 -18.74
CA SER A 55 24.79 -14.46 -19.37
C SER A 55 23.65 -14.09 -18.42
N VAL A 56 23.93 -13.77 -17.15
CA VAL A 56 22.96 -13.22 -16.21
C VAL A 56 22.75 -11.74 -16.54
N PRO A 57 21.53 -11.26 -16.83
CA PRO A 57 21.30 -9.87 -17.19
C PRO A 57 21.88 -8.91 -16.15
N TRP A 58 22.57 -7.86 -16.59
CA TRP A 58 23.29 -6.95 -15.70
C TRP A 58 22.37 -6.36 -14.61
N PHE A 59 21.11 -6.05 -14.95
CA PHE A 59 20.13 -5.50 -14.00
C PHE A 59 19.67 -6.53 -12.96
N VAL A 60 19.72 -7.84 -13.26
CA VAL A 60 19.48 -8.90 -12.27
C VAL A 60 20.67 -8.98 -11.31
N VAL A 61 21.91 -8.94 -11.83
CA VAL A 61 23.12 -8.88 -11.00
C VAL A 61 23.09 -7.66 -10.07
N ALA A 62 22.67 -6.51 -10.61
CA ALA A 62 22.51 -5.26 -9.89
C ALA A 62 21.49 -5.37 -8.75
N ILE A 63 20.33 -5.98 -9.01
CA ILE A 63 19.28 -6.23 -8.00
C ILE A 63 19.81 -7.15 -6.89
N ILE A 64 20.45 -8.27 -7.23
CA ILE A 64 21.02 -9.19 -6.23
C ILE A 64 22.07 -8.46 -5.39
N HIS A 65 22.99 -7.71 -6.01
CA HIS A 65 24.01 -6.96 -5.29
C HIS A 65 23.43 -5.93 -4.31
N ASN A 66 22.31 -5.28 -4.66
CA ASN A 66 21.59 -4.42 -3.74
C ASN A 66 20.97 -5.19 -2.57
N LEU A 67 20.37 -6.36 -2.84
CA LEU A 67 19.68 -7.15 -1.82
C LEU A 67 20.65 -7.80 -0.82
N GLU A 68 21.82 -8.24 -1.28
CA GLU A 68 22.80 -8.98 -0.46
C GLU A 68 23.83 -8.09 0.23
N ALA A 69 24.21 -6.96 -0.39
CA ALA A 69 25.34 -6.17 0.08
C ALA A 69 25.16 -4.65 -0.06
N ASP A 70 23.94 -4.14 -0.25
CA ASP A 70 23.68 -2.70 -0.44
C ASP A 70 24.62 -2.06 -1.49
N MET A 71 24.93 -2.80 -2.57
CA MET A 71 25.87 -2.39 -3.62
C MET A 71 27.31 -2.12 -3.16
N ALA A 72 27.79 -2.76 -2.09
CA ALA A 72 29.16 -2.65 -1.62
C ALA A 72 30.17 -3.38 -2.54
N PHE A 73 30.75 -2.64 -3.49
CA PHE A 73 31.80 -3.15 -4.40
C PHE A 73 33.13 -3.54 -3.71
N SER A 74 33.24 -3.39 -2.39
CA SER A 74 34.37 -3.85 -1.57
C SER A 74 34.12 -5.20 -0.89
N ALA A 75 32.95 -5.81 -1.12
CA ALA A 75 32.52 -7.04 -0.48
C ALA A 75 32.16 -8.13 -1.50
N HIS A 76 32.26 -9.38 -1.08
CA HIS A 76 31.86 -10.56 -1.83
C HIS A 76 30.35 -10.57 -2.05
N LEU A 77 29.93 -10.84 -3.28
CA LEU A 77 28.49 -10.96 -3.61
C LEU A 77 27.83 -12.15 -2.90
N HIS A 78 28.61 -13.18 -2.55
CA HIS A 78 28.11 -14.38 -1.86
C HIS A 78 27.37 -14.05 -0.55
N ASN A 79 27.96 -13.19 0.28
CA ASN A 79 27.55 -13.04 1.67
C ASN A 79 27.99 -11.71 2.33
N GLY A 80 28.62 -10.80 1.57
CA GLY A 80 29.08 -9.50 2.09
C GLY A 80 30.45 -9.50 2.77
N ASP A 81 31.21 -10.60 2.80
CA ASP A 81 32.57 -10.61 3.37
C ASP A 81 33.54 -9.72 2.59
N PRO A 82 34.59 -9.12 3.20
CA PRO A 82 35.55 -8.29 2.48
C PRO A 82 36.32 -9.05 1.38
N LEU A 83 36.53 -8.41 0.23
CA LEU A 83 37.24 -8.99 -0.93
C LEU A 83 38.74 -9.27 -0.72
N THR A 84 39.28 -8.98 0.47
CA THR A 84 40.71 -9.16 0.81
C THR A 84 41.07 -10.61 1.12
N ALA A 85 40.08 -11.46 1.39
CA ALA A 85 40.27 -12.87 1.71
C ALA A 85 39.15 -13.69 1.06
N ARG A 86 39.09 -14.99 1.34
CA ARG A 86 37.91 -15.81 0.99
C ARG A 86 36.79 -15.52 1.98
N THR A 87 35.56 -15.83 1.59
CA THR A 87 34.41 -15.82 2.49
C THR A 87 34.67 -16.68 3.73
N VAL A 88 34.28 -16.17 4.89
CA VAL A 88 34.31 -16.87 6.18
C VAL A 88 32.91 -17.16 6.68
N HIS A 89 31.94 -16.32 6.33
CA HIS A 89 30.53 -16.60 6.52
C HIS A 89 30.01 -17.56 5.45
N GLU A 90 28.89 -18.22 5.70
CA GLU A 90 28.32 -19.16 4.73
C GLU A 90 27.83 -18.41 3.46
N PRO A 91 28.14 -18.91 2.25
CA PRO A 91 28.99 -20.07 1.96
C PRO A 91 30.49 -19.79 2.16
N ALA A 92 31.15 -20.54 3.04
CA ALA A 92 32.54 -20.28 3.41
C ALA A 92 33.57 -20.83 2.40
N GLY A 93 34.71 -20.15 2.26
CA GLY A 93 35.85 -20.58 1.46
C GLY A 93 35.83 -20.20 -0.03
N LEU A 94 34.92 -19.32 -0.44
CA LEU A 94 34.73 -18.86 -1.82
C LEU A 94 35.34 -17.47 -2.07
N PRO A 95 35.69 -17.10 -3.32
CA PRO A 95 35.83 -17.96 -4.51
C PRO A 95 36.91 -19.01 -4.35
N LYS A 96 36.77 -20.23 -4.92
CA LYS A 96 37.79 -21.30 -4.79
C LYS A 96 39.11 -20.97 -5.49
N LYS A 97 39.03 -20.26 -6.63
CA LYS A 97 40.21 -19.81 -7.38
C LYS A 97 40.91 -18.68 -6.64
N ALA A 98 42.24 -18.58 -6.73
CA ALA A 98 42.97 -17.44 -6.20
C ALA A 98 42.67 -16.15 -7.01
N PRO A 99 42.75 -14.95 -6.40
CA PRO A 99 42.57 -13.67 -7.09
C PRO A 99 43.51 -13.54 -8.29
N ALA A 100 43.03 -13.11 -9.46
CA ALA A 100 43.88 -12.98 -10.64
C ALA A 100 44.99 -11.93 -10.47
N SER A 101 44.75 -10.93 -9.60
CA SER A 101 45.73 -9.89 -9.25
C SER A 101 46.88 -10.39 -8.36
N GLY A 102 46.74 -11.57 -7.74
CA GLY A 102 47.63 -12.05 -6.68
C GLY A 102 47.45 -11.34 -5.32
N GLY A 103 46.56 -10.35 -5.23
CA GLY A 103 46.24 -9.59 -4.02
C GLY A 103 44.81 -9.84 -3.55
N ALA A 104 43.97 -8.80 -3.54
CA ALA A 104 42.54 -8.92 -3.25
C ALA A 104 41.75 -9.36 -4.50
N TYR A 105 40.59 -9.99 -4.28
CA TYR A 105 39.62 -10.27 -5.34
C TYR A 105 39.06 -8.95 -5.89
N SER A 106 38.85 -8.88 -7.20
CA SER A 106 37.94 -7.87 -7.75
C SER A 106 36.49 -8.26 -7.45
N TRP A 107 35.61 -7.27 -7.39
CA TRP A 107 34.18 -7.52 -7.20
C TRP A 107 33.61 -8.39 -8.34
N VAL A 108 34.03 -8.14 -9.58
CA VAL A 108 33.60 -8.91 -10.76
C VAL A 108 33.97 -10.39 -10.64
N GLU A 109 35.20 -10.72 -10.23
CA GLU A 109 35.61 -12.12 -10.02
C GLU A 109 34.76 -12.80 -8.96
N SER A 110 34.47 -12.10 -7.85
CA SER A 110 33.60 -12.63 -6.81
C SER A 110 32.16 -12.81 -7.29
N ALA A 111 31.62 -11.86 -8.05
CA ALA A 111 30.25 -11.91 -8.54
C ALA A 111 30.05 -13.08 -9.51
N ILE A 112 31.02 -13.34 -10.39
CA ILE A 112 30.97 -14.49 -11.32
C ILE A 112 30.96 -15.80 -10.53
N ASP A 113 31.84 -15.96 -9.53
CA ASP A 113 31.87 -17.18 -8.70
C ASP A 113 30.55 -17.37 -7.92
N ALA A 114 29.98 -16.29 -7.38
CA ALA A 114 28.70 -16.32 -6.68
C ALA A 114 27.54 -16.77 -7.57
N LEU A 115 27.40 -16.17 -8.76
CA LEU A 115 26.34 -16.54 -9.68
C LEU A 115 26.46 -17.98 -10.19
N ALA A 116 27.69 -18.48 -10.35
CA ALA A 116 27.95 -19.88 -10.68
C ALA A 116 27.64 -20.83 -9.51
N TYR A 117 27.99 -20.45 -8.28
CA TYR A 117 27.67 -21.19 -7.07
C TYR A 117 26.15 -21.38 -6.90
N ASP A 118 25.36 -20.33 -7.16
CA ASP A 118 23.90 -20.37 -7.12
C ASP A 118 23.26 -20.92 -8.40
N GLY A 119 24.06 -21.28 -9.40
CA GLY A 119 23.64 -21.83 -10.69
C GLY A 119 22.78 -20.87 -11.52
N LEU A 120 22.93 -19.56 -11.30
CA LEU A 120 22.25 -18.53 -12.11
C LEU A 120 22.92 -18.35 -13.48
N ASP A 121 24.21 -18.65 -13.61
CA ASP A 121 24.96 -18.69 -14.86
C ASP A 121 24.41 -19.72 -15.88
N THR A 122 23.72 -20.75 -15.39
CA THR A 122 23.05 -21.77 -16.23
C THR A 122 21.57 -21.50 -16.45
N TRP A 123 20.99 -20.49 -15.79
CA TRP A 123 19.58 -20.12 -15.95
C TRP A 123 19.38 -19.28 -17.22
N THR A 124 18.40 -19.64 -18.04
CA THR A 124 18.16 -18.99 -19.34
C THR A 124 16.82 -18.28 -19.45
N LYS A 125 15.88 -18.54 -18.52
CA LYS A 125 14.53 -17.94 -18.56
C LYS A 125 14.53 -16.55 -17.91
N TRP A 126 15.09 -15.57 -18.59
CA TRP A 126 15.15 -14.17 -18.11
C TRP A 126 13.92 -13.34 -18.51
N THR A 127 12.73 -13.92 -18.36
CA THR A 127 11.45 -13.20 -18.41
C THR A 127 11.11 -12.63 -17.04
N VAL A 128 10.15 -11.70 -16.92
CA VAL A 128 9.70 -11.19 -15.60
C VAL A 128 9.38 -12.32 -14.60
N PRO A 129 8.56 -13.35 -14.95
CA PRO A 129 8.34 -14.48 -14.04
C PRO A 129 9.59 -15.30 -13.75
N GLY A 130 10.47 -15.44 -14.74
CA GLY A 130 11.72 -16.17 -14.56
C GLY A 130 12.71 -15.45 -13.65
N ILE A 131 12.75 -14.12 -13.69
CA ILE A 131 13.52 -13.28 -12.76
C ILE A 131 12.93 -13.41 -11.35
N ALA A 132 11.62 -13.29 -11.19
CA ALA A 132 10.96 -13.45 -9.89
C ALA A 132 11.26 -14.81 -9.26
N TYR A 133 11.18 -15.88 -10.06
CA TYR A 133 11.56 -17.23 -9.65
C TYR A 133 13.04 -17.34 -9.26
N ALA A 134 13.94 -16.81 -10.08
CA ALA A 134 15.38 -16.84 -9.83
C ALA A 134 15.74 -16.12 -8.52
N LEU A 135 15.17 -14.94 -8.28
CA LEU A 135 15.36 -14.17 -7.05
C LEU A 135 14.74 -14.87 -5.82
N GLU A 136 13.55 -15.46 -5.95
CA GLU A 136 12.95 -16.22 -4.83
C GLU A 136 13.74 -17.48 -4.52
N ARG A 137 14.31 -18.13 -5.55
CA ARG A 137 15.19 -19.28 -5.38
C ARG A 137 16.50 -18.89 -4.70
N TYR A 138 17.05 -17.73 -5.06
CA TYR A 138 18.27 -17.17 -4.47
C TYR A 138 18.08 -16.91 -2.97
N ASN A 139 17.01 -16.21 -2.58
CA ASN A 139 16.67 -15.97 -1.17
C ASN A 139 16.17 -17.24 -0.45
N GLY A 140 15.49 -18.12 -1.17
CA GLY A 140 14.85 -19.34 -0.66
C GLY A 140 13.31 -19.26 -0.57
N PHE A 141 12.66 -20.39 -0.81
CA PHE A 141 11.20 -20.56 -0.86
C PHE A 141 10.51 -20.66 0.52
N GLY A 142 11.11 -20.11 1.57
CA GLY A 142 10.60 -20.23 2.94
C GLY A 142 9.19 -19.65 3.12
N TYR A 143 8.90 -18.53 2.46
CA TYR A 143 7.57 -17.91 2.46
C TYR A 143 6.55 -18.81 1.75
N ARG A 144 6.83 -19.23 0.53
CA ARG A 144 5.94 -20.11 -0.24
C ARG A 144 5.64 -21.44 0.47
N ALA A 145 6.62 -22.01 1.14
CA ALA A 145 6.47 -23.30 1.82
C ALA A 145 5.76 -23.21 3.18
N ARG A 146 5.92 -22.11 3.92
CA ARG A 146 5.49 -22.02 5.34
C ARG A 146 4.47 -20.92 5.62
N PHE A 147 4.45 -19.88 4.79
CA PHE A 147 3.63 -18.68 4.93
C PHE A 147 3.12 -18.23 3.55
N PRO A 148 2.39 -19.08 2.80
CA PRO A 148 1.98 -18.78 1.41
C PRO A 148 1.07 -17.56 1.28
N PHE A 149 0.46 -17.13 2.39
CA PHE A 149 -0.32 -15.89 2.52
C PHE A 149 0.55 -14.63 2.64
N VAL A 150 1.86 -14.75 2.85
CA VAL A 150 2.81 -13.62 2.82
C VAL A 150 3.68 -13.72 1.58
N LYS A 151 3.48 -12.80 0.64
CA LYS A 151 4.36 -12.66 -0.52
C LYS A 151 5.76 -12.23 -0.04
N SER A 152 6.79 -12.85 -0.60
CA SER A 152 8.16 -12.65 -0.12
C SER A 152 8.56 -11.17 -0.13
N PRO A 153 8.92 -10.55 1.01
CA PRO A 153 9.45 -9.18 1.03
C PRO A 153 10.74 -9.04 0.23
N TYR A 154 11.51 -10.12 0.04
CA TYR A 154 12.70 -10.11 -0.81
C TYR A 154 12.37 -9.78 -2.27
N LEU A 155 11.21 -10.21 -2.75
CA LEU A 155 10.72 -9.86 -4.08
C LEU A 155 9.93 -8.55 -4.08
N TRP A 156 9.03 -8.38 -3.12
CA TRP A 156 7.91 -7.43 -3.22
C TRP A 156 7.94 -6.28 -2.21
N GLY A 157 8.98 -6.20 -1.37
CA GLY A 157 9.16 -5.11 -0.41
C GLY A 157 8.98 -3.73 -1.06
N PHE A 158 8.34 -2.81 -0.34
CA PHE A 158 7.96 -1.45 -0.78
C PHE A 158 6.81 -1.36 -1.82
N SER A 159 6.19 -2.47 -2.23
CA SER A 159 5.00 -2.46 -3.10
C SER A 159 3.69 -2.75 -2.36
N ASN A 160 2.56 -2.61 -3.03
CA ASN A 160 1.24 -3.09 -2.57
C ASN A 160 1.17 -4.62 -2.42
N VAL A 161 1.98 -5.39 -3.16
CA VAL A 161 1.99 -6.87 -3.14
C VAL A 161 2.48 -7.43 -1.79
N TYR A 162 3.27 -6.66 -1.04
CA TYR A 162 3.74 -7.02 0.29
C TYR A 162 3.30 -5.99 1.33
N THR A 163 2.75 -6.45 2.45
CA THR A 163 2.32 -5.57 3.55
C THR A 163 3.15 -5.74 4.82
N ARG A 164 3.22 -6.96 5.35
CA ARG A 164 3.95 -7.30 6.59
C ARG A 164 4.18 -8.80 6.67
N GLY A 165 5.00 -9.24 7.60
CA GLY A 165 5.41 -10.63 7.75
C GLY A 165 6.83 -10.81 7.23
N LYS A 166 7.77 -11.15 8.10
CA LYS A 166 9.18 -11.31 7.71
C LYS A 166 9.90 -12.37 8.54
N PHE A 167 10.79 -13.13 7.91
CA PHE A 167 11.82 -13.86 8.66
C PHE A 167 12.81 -12.87 9.24
N ILE A 168 12.78 -12.69 10.55
CA ILE A 168 13.64 -11.74 11.27
C ILE A 168 15.02 -12.34 11.60
N ARG A 169 15.12 -13.67 11.53
CA ARG A 169 16.35 -14.48 11.58
C ARG A 169 16.02 -15.85 11.01
N ASP A 170 17.04 -16.66 10.76
CA ASP A 170 16.88 -17.98 10.15
C ASP A 170 15.82 -18.83 10.84
N GLY A 171 14.83 -19.25 10.04
CA GLY A 171 13.71 -20.06 10.48
C GLY A 171 12.65 -19.35 11.34
N VAL A 172 12.89 -18.11 11.79
CA VAL A 172 12.01 -17.37 12.71
C VAL A 172 11.24 -16.27 11.98
N PHE A 173 9.96 -16.53 11.78
CA PHE A 173 9.02 -15.62 11.15
C PHE A 173 8.29 -14.75 12.18
N SER A 174 8.17 -13.46 11.90
CA SER A 174 7.31 -12.53 12.63
C SER A 174 6.21 -12.04 11.70
N PRO A 175 4.91 -12.20 12.07
CA PRO A 175 3.80 -11.72 11.25
C PRO A 175 3.69 -10.18 11.21
N ASP A 176 4.24 -9.49 12.21
CA ASP A 176 4.14 -8.03 12.35
C ASP A 176 5.35 -7.28 11.80
N ALA A 177 6.49 -7.96 11.62
CA ALA A 177 7.69 -7.35 11.09
C ALA A 177 7.48 -6.90 9.63
N VAL A 178 7.83 -5.65 9.34
CA VAL A 178 7.75 -5.05 8.00
C VAL A 178 9.16 -4.89 7.45
N SER A 179 9.41 -5.42 6.25
CA SER A 179 10.68 -5.22 5.57
C SER A 179 10.94 -3.75 5.30
N GLN A 180 12.11 -3.25 5.74
CA GLN A 180 12.62 -1.93 5.38
C GLN A 180 13.57 -1.98 4.18
N GLN A 181 13.51 -3.05 3.39
CA GLN A 181 14.33 -3.26 2.21
C GLN A 181 13.42 -3.28 0.97
N CYS A 182 13.85 -2.60 -0.09
CA CYS A 182 13.19 -2.66 -1.40
C CYS A 182 13.29 -4.08 -1.95
N GLY A 183 12.16 -4.66 -2.34
CA GLY A 183 12.15 -5.97 -2.97
C GLY A 183 12.72 -5.93 -4.40
N GLY A 184 13.29 -7.03 -4.86
CA GLY A 184 13.93 -7.12 -6.18
C GLY A 184 12.99 -6.90 -7.35
N MET A 185 11.74 -7.38 -7.27
CA MET A 185 10.74 -7.14 -8.32
C MET A 185 10.19 -5.70 -8.27
N THR A 186 10.07 -5.12 -7.07
CA THR A 186 9.77 -3.69 -6.91
C THR A 186 10.86 -2.81 -7.51
N LEU A 187 12.12 -3.20 -7.37
CA LEU A 187 13.24 -2.48 -7.98
C LEU A 187 13.30 -2.70 -9.49
N LEU A 188 13.01 -3.91 -9.97
CA LEU A 188 12.91 -4.21 -11.40
C LEU A 188 11.85 -3.34 -12.08
N SER A 189 10.68 -3.14 -11.45
CA SER A 189 9.63 -2.30 -12.04
C SER A 189 10.05 -0.84 -12.17
N ALA A 190 10.89 -0.32 -11.27
CA ALA A 190 11.47 1.02 -11.41
C ALA A 190 12.58 1.07 -12.47
N LEU A 191 13.42 0.04 -12.57
CA LEU A 191 14.46 -0.04 -13.60
C LEU A 191 13.87 -0.17 -15.02
N MET A 192 12.65 -0.70 -15.16
CA MET A 192 11.95 -0.80 -16.45
C MET A 192 11.54 0.55 -17.04
N ASP A 193 11.75 1.68 -16.35
CA ASP A 193 11.66 3.01 -16.97
C ASP A 193 12.79 3.25 -18.00
N GLU A 194 13.88 2.47 -17.94
CA GLU A 194 14.94 2.47 -18.95
C GLU A 194 14.54 1.63 -20.17
N ASP A 195 14.55 2.26 -21.35
CA ASP A 195 14.10 1.65 -22.60
C ASP A 195 14.82 0.33 -22.93
N ASP A 196 16.12 0.21 -22.62
CA ASP A 196 16.89 -1.00 -22.92
C ASP A 196 16.46 -2.20 -22.05
N ILE A 197 16.11 -1.96 -20.80
CA ILE A 197 15.60 -2.98 -19.88
C ILE A 197 14.17 -3.37 -20.30
N ALA A 198 13.30 -2.39 -20.55
CA ALA A 198 11.92 -2.63 -20.97
C ALA A 198 11.86 -3.46 -22.26
N GLN A 199 12.64 -3.07 -23.28
CA GLN A 199 12.72 -3.79 -24.55
C GLN A 199 13.27 -5.20 -24.40
N ARG A 200 14.31 -5.37 -23.57
CA ARG A 200 14.92 -6.69 -23.34
C ARG A 200 13.98 -7.67 -22.63
N LEU A 201 13.17 -7.18 -21.69
CA LEU A 201 12.19 -7.99 -21.00
C LEU A 201 10.95 -8.25 -21.87
N GLY A 202 10.60 -7.30 -22.75
CA GLY A 202 9.44 -7.39 -23.63
C GLY A 202 8.15 -7.68 -22.87
N PHE A 203 8.10 -7.35 -21.57
CA PHE A 203 7.00 -7.73 -20.70
C PHE A 203 5.77 -6.95 -21.12
N GLN A 204 4.80 -7.67 -21.66
CA GLN A 204 3.44 -7.19 -21.76
C GLN A 204 2.71 -7.72 -20.53
N PRO A 205 1.97 -6.87 -19.79
CA PRO A 205 1.02 -7.41 -18.83
C PRO A 205 0.14 -8.41 -19.59
N PRO A 206 -0.25 -9.53 -18.96
CA PRO A 206 -1.20 -10.45 -19.57
C PRO A 206 -2.33 -9.60 -20.16
N PRO A 207 -2.70 -9.76 -21.44
CA PRO A 207 -3.86 -9.06 -21.99
C PRO A 207 -4.98 -9.28 -21.00
N ASP A 208 -5.69 -8.22 -20.56
CA ASP A 208 -6.80 -8.31 -19.60
C ASP A 208 -7.57 -9.59 -19.95
N SER A 209 -7.26 -10.66 -19.22
CA SER A 209 -7.95 -11.90 -19.46
C SER A 209 -9.32 -11.55 -18.93
N ASP A 210 -10.34 -11.75 -19.75
CA ASP A 210 -11.73 -11.71 -19.30
C ASP A 210 -11.96 -12.65 -18.08
N GLU A 211 -10.95 -13.41 -17.65
CA GLU A 211 -10.74 -13.92 -16.30
C GLU A 211 -9.79 -13.04 -15.48
N VAL A 212 -10.36 -12.13 -14.68
CA VAL A 212 -9.79 -11.75 -13.38
C VAL A 212 -9.32 -13.05 -12.71
N ALA A 213 -8.05 -13.13 -12.31
CA ALA A 213 -7.54 -14.26 -11.54
C ALA A 213 -8.51 -14.56 -10.40
N LYS A 214 -9.29 -15.64 -10.54
CA LYS A 214 -10.21 -16.10 -9.49
C LYS A 214 -9.37 -16.25 -8.23
N PRO A 215 -9.69 -15.53 -7.13
CA PRO A 215 -8.94 -15.71 -5.90
C PRO A 215 -9.01 -17.17 -5.48
N THR A 216 -7.89 -17.69 -5.01
CA THR A 216 -7.75 -19.09 -4.61
C THR A 216 -8.91 -19.48 -3.70
N PRO A 217 -9.74 -20.46 -4.06
CA PRO A 217 -10.89 -20.82 -3.26
C PRO A 217 -10.47 -21.36 -1.90
N PHE A 218 -11.33 -21.11 -0.92
CA PHE A 218 -11.24 -21.64 0.43
C PHE A 218 -11.16 -23.18 0.41
N LEU A 219 -10.28 -23.74 1.25
CA LEU A 219 -10.24 -25.16 1.59
C LEU A 219 -10.88 -25.35 2.97
N PRO A 220 -12.12 -25.86 3.07
CA PRO A 220 -12.70 -26.35 4.30
C PRO A 220 -11.89 -27.55 4.83
N VAL A 221 -12.16 -27.91 6.08
CA VAL A 221 -11.52 -29.03 6.78
C VAL A 221 -11.74 -30.38 6.07
N ASP A 222 -12.72 -30.46 5.15
CA ASP A 222 -13.01 -31.63 4.31
C ASP A 222 -12.35 -31.61 2.91
N GLY A 223 -11.64 -30.53 2.54
CA GLY A 223 -10.94 -30.40 1.27
C GLY A 223 -11.81 -30.00 0.07
N SER A 224 -13.07 -29.60 0.26
CA SER A 224 -13.94 -29.17 -0.85
C SER A 224 -13.76 -27.70 -1.25
N VAL A 225 -13.39 -27.42 -2.50
CA VAL A 225 -13.23 -26.05 -3.00
C VAL A 225 -14.59 -25.32 -3.02
N VAL A 226 -14.75 -24.28 -2.19
CA VAL A 226 -15.92 -23.37 -2.28
C VAL A 226 -15.57 -22.22 -3.20
N GLU A 227 -16.00 -22.31 -4.46
CA GLU A 227 -15.78 -21.27 -5.46
C GLU A 227 -16.57 -19.99 -5.14
N PHE A 228 -16.11 -18.86 -5.68
CA PHE A 228 -16.92 -17.64 -5.70
C PHE A 228 -18.12 -17.81 -6.62
N PRO A 229 -19.27 -17.21 -6.29
CA PRO A 229 -20.40 -17.21 -7.22
C PRO A 229 -20.00 -16.49 -8.52
N ASP A 230 -20.40 -17.03 -9.68
CA ASP A 230 -20.12 -16.41 -10.99
C ASP A 230 -20.72 -15.00 -11.13
N ASN A 231 -21.83 -14.73 -10.45
CA ASN A 231 -22.46 -13.41 -10.36
C ASN A 231 -22.67 -13.04 -8.88
N PRO A 232 -21.62 -12.59 -8.18
CA PRO A 232 -21.70 -12.37 -6.75
C PRO A 232 -22.50 -11.09 -6.45
N PRO A 233 -23.25 -11.07 -5.33
CA PRO A 233 -23.92 -9.84 -4.92
C PRO A 233 -22.89 -8.74 -4.63
N ARG A 234 -23.08 -7.56 -5.21
CA ARG A 234 -22.25 -6.38 -4.90
C ARG A 234 -22.33 -6.04 -3.42
N PHE A 235 -21.23 -5.54 -2.86
CA PHE A 235 -21.19 -4.99 -1.52
C PHE A 235 -22.23 -3.88 -1.44
N PRO A 236 -23.11 -3.88 -0.43
CA PRO A 236 -24.27 -2.98 -0.40
C PRO A 236 -23.92 -1.52 -0.13
N GLY A 237 -22.64 -1.13 -0.18
CA GLY A 237 -22.15 0.23 0.11
C GLY A 237 -22.20 0.61 1.60
N LYS A 238 -22.58 -0.33 2.48
CA LYS A 238 -22.75 -0.14 3.92
C LYS A 238 -22.29 -1.37 4.69
N TYR A 239 -21.74 -1.15 5.88
CA TYR A 239 -21.33 -2.23 6.76
C TYR A 239 -22.54 -3.04 7.25
N LEU A 240 -22.40 -4.36 7.32
CA LEU A 240 -23.39 -5.21 7.98
C LEU A 240 -22.89 -5.56 9.39
N MET A 241 -23.71 -5.21 10.37
CA MET A 241 -23.47 -5.42 11.80
C MET A 241 -24.79 -5.50 12.56
N GLU A 242 -24.76 -5.77 13.87
CA GLU A 242 -25.95 -5.77 14.72
C GLU A 242 -26.77 -4.49 14.52
N LYS A 243 -28.10 -4.62 14.42
CA LYS A 243 -29.06 -3.52 14.13
C LYS A 243 -29.02 -2.95 12.72
N THR A 244 -28.25 -3.52 11.79
CA THR A 244 -28.35 -3.16 10.37
C THR A 244 -29.72 -3.56 9.82
N GLY A 245 -30.43 -2.63 9.16
CA GLY A 245 -31.76 -2.87 8.60
C GLY A 245 -31.78 -3.58 7.23
N ASP A 246 -30.62 -3.93 6.68
CA ASP A 246 -30.49 -4.54 5.35
C ASP A 246 -30.75 -6.04 5.36
N LYS A 247 -32.04 -6.41 5.43
CA LYS A 247 -32.44 -7.82 5.48
C LYS A 247 -31.93 -8.63 4.30
N VAL A 248 -31.92 -8.04 3.09
CA VAL A 248 -31.54 -8.75 1.86
C VAL A 248 -30.07 -9.12 1.87
N SER A 249 -29.19 -8.16 2.19
CA SER A 249 -27.75 -8.39 2.24
C SER A 249 -27.36 -9.31 3.40
N VAL A 250 -28.06 -9.21 4.54
CA VAL A 250 -27.83 -10.10 5.68
C VAL A 250 -28.26 -11.54 5.37
N THR A 251 -29.39 -11.77 4.70
CA THR A 251 -29.78 -13.12 4.27
C THR A 251 -28.74 -13.73 3.32
N ARG A 252 -28.16 -12.93 2.41
CA ARG A 252 -27.09 -13.36 1.50
C ARG A 252 -25.82 -13.72 2.28
N LEU A 253 -25.42 -12.86 3.22
CA LEU A 253 -24.30 -13.09 4.12
C LEU A 253 -24.45 -14.40 4.90
N GLN A 254 -25.60 -14.61 5.56
CA GLN A 254 -25.85 -15.80 6.38
C GLN A 254 -25.77 -17.10 5.57
N LYS A 255 -26.34 -17.11 4.36
CA LYS A 255 -26.23 -18.24 3.43
C LYS A 255 -24.78 -18.51 3.06
N ARG A 256 -24.04 -17.47 2.63
CA ARG A 256 -22.65 -17.63 2.23
C ARG A 256 -21.75 -18.05 3.39
N LEU A 257 -21.97 -17.53 4.59
CA LEU A 257 -21.26 -17.99 5.78
C LEU A 257 -21.51 -19.48 6.03
N ALA A 258 -22.75 -19.96 5.87
CA ALA A 258 -23.07 -21.38 5.99
C ALA A 258 -22.40 -22.26 4.93
N ASP A 259 -22.28 -21.77 3.69
CA ASP A 259 -21.54 -22.45 2.62
C ASP A 259 -20.03 -22.55 2.94
N MET A 260 -19.50 -21.63 3.75
CA MET A 260 -18.07 -21.50 3.99
C MET A 260 -17.48 -22.43 5.08
N GLY A 261 -18.12 -23.42 5.70
CA GLY A 261 -19.14 -23.29 6.73
C GLY A 261 -18.66 -22.69 8.05
N ALA A 262 -19.08 -21.45 8.26
CA ALA A 262 -19.23 -20.76 9.54
C ALA A 262 -20.73 -20.48 9.72
N SER A 263 -21.56 -21.52 9.80
CA SER A 263 -23.02 -21.33 9.75
C SER A 263 -23.56 -20.62 11.00
N PRO A 264 -24.32 -19.52 10.85
CA PRO A 264 -25.06 -18.89 11.95
C PRO A 264 -26.42 -19.55 12.24
N GLY A 265 -26.81 -20.59 11.49
CA GLY A 265 -28.15 -21.17 11.51
C GLY A 265 -29.02 -20.72 10.33
N ALA A 266 -30.34 -20.74 10.48
CA ALA A 266 -31.26 -20.39 9.40
C ALA A 266 -31.09 -18.91 8.96
N PRO A 267 -31.13 -18.59 7.65
CA PRO A 267 -30.86 -17.24 7.16
C PRO A 267 -32.07 -16.31 7.36
N THR A 268 -32.23 -15.78 8.57
CA THR A 268 -33.35 -14.94 9.01
C THR A 268 -33.35 -13.53 8.41
N GLY A 269 -32.22 -13.07 7.83
CA GLY A 269 -32.01 -11.70 7.40
C GLY A 269 -31.85 -10.70 8.56
N VAL A 270 -31.69 -11.20 9.78
CA VAL A 270 -31.42 -10.39 10.97
C VAL A 270 -29.96 -10.61 11.39
N PHE A 271 -29.19 -9.52 11.48
CA PHE A 271 -27.80 -9.61 11.96
C PHE A 271 -27.81 -9.67 13.49
N ASP A 272 -28.05 -10.86 14.01
CA ASP A 272 -28.12 -11.19 15.43
C ASP A 272 -26.78 -11.70 15.97
N THR A 273 -26.74 -12.03 17.27
CA THR A 273 -25.53 -12.52 17.92
C THR A 273 -24.95 -13.79 17.27
N PRO A 274 -25.75 -14.80 16.87
CA PRO A 274 -25.26 -15.94 16.07
C PRO A 274 -24.60 -15.50 14.75
N THR A 275 -25.20 -14.56 14.02
CA THR A 275 -24.62 -14.02 12.78
C THR A 275 -23.28 -13.32 13.02
N LYS A 276 -23.17 -12.54 14.10
CA LYS A 276 -21.93 -11.89 14.51
C LYS A 276 -20.81 -12.89 14.80
N TYR A 277 -21.09 -13.94 15.57
CA TYR A 277 -20.09 -14.98 15.88
C TYR A 277 -19.68 -15.78 14.65
N ALA A 278 -20.60 -16.06 13.73
CA ALA A 278 -20.29 -16.67 12.45
C ALA A 278 -19.35 -15.79 11.60
N VAL A 279 -19.58 -14.47 11.57
CA VAL A 279 -18.69 -13.50 10.90
C VAL A 279 -17.31 -13.49 11.56
N GLN A 280 -17.23 -13.45 12.89
CA GLN A 280 -15.94 -13.50 13.60
C GLN A 280 -15.19 -14.81 13.34
N LEU A 281 -15.88 -15.95 13.34
CA LEU A 281 -15.30 -17.24 13.02
C LEU A 281 -14.76 -17.25 11.57
N PHE A 282 -15.50 -16.67 10.63
CA PHE A 282 -15.03 -16.50 9.26
C PHE A 282 -13.81 -15.57 9.19
N GLN A 283 -13.84 -14.40 9.81
CA GLN A 283 -12.72 -13.45 9.83
C GLN A 283 -11.46 -14.05 10.45
N ALA A 284 -11.61 -14.80 11.54
CA ALA A 284 -10.49 -15.45 12.23
C ALA A 284 -9.77 -16.52 11.40
N ARG A 285 -10.43 -17.08 10.38
CA ARG A 285 -9.88 -18.15 9.53
C ARG A 285 -9.64 -17.73 8.08
N SER A 286 -9.93 -16.47 7.74
CA SER A 286 -9.90 -15.97 6.38
C SER A 286 -8.99 -14.76 6.27
N VAL A 287 -8.56 -14.52 5.03
CA VAL A 287 -7.83 -13.32 4.63
C VAL A 287 -8.71 -12.50 3.70
N ASP A 288 -8.38 -11.22 3.55
CA ASP A 288 -8.96 -10.37 2.52
C ASP A 288 -8.43 -10.73 1.12
N LEU A 289 -8.90 -10.01 0.09
CA LEU A 289 -8.51 -10.26 -1.29
C LEU A 289 -7.02 -9.98 -1.57
N ASP A 290 -6.35 -9.22 -0.72
CA ASP A 290 -4.92 -8.96 -0.78
C ASP A 290 -4.10 -9.98 0.04
N GLY A 291 -4.78 -10.94 0.68
CA GLY A 291 -4.17 -11.99 1.51
C GLY A 291 -3.84 -11.55 2.94
N ALA A 292 -4.29 -10.37 3.39
CA ALA A 292 -4.09 -9.92 4.76
C ALA A 292 -5.15 -10.51 5.71
N PRO A 293 -4.81 -10.86 6.97
CA PRO A 293 -5.79 -11.33 7.94
C PRO A 293 -6.92 -10.32 8.13
N LEU A 294 -8.17 -10.80 8.13
CA LEU A 294 -9.32 -9.96 8.43
C LEU A 294 -9.34 -9.56 9.91
N GLU A 295 -9.80 -8.35 10.20
CA GLU A 295 -10.08 -7.91 11.57
C GLU A 295 -11.25 -8.73 12.14
N ILE A 296 -11.09 -9.28 13.35
CA ILE A 296 -12.08 -10.20 13.97
C ILE A 296 -13.09 -9.40 14.79
N ASP A 297 -13.78 -8.46 14.15
CA ASP A 297 -14.67 -7.50 14.79
C ASP A 297 -16.16 -7.88 14.71
N GLY A 298 -16.50 -8.89 13.90
CA GLY A 298 -17.89 -9.28 13.66
C GLY A 298 -18.67 -8.30 12.78
N ILE A 299 -17.95 -7.43 12.04
CA ILE A 299 -18.50 -6.43 11.14
C ILE A 299 -18.15 -6.81 9.70
N VAL A 300 -19.15 -6.83 8.82
CA VAL A 300 -18.94 -7.14 7.40
C VAL A 300 -18.79 -5.85 6.61
N GLY A 301 -17.52 -5.47 6.38
CA GLY A 301 -17.13 -4.44 5.43
C GLY A 301 -16.73 -5.02 4.06
N PRO A 302 -16.23 -4.17 3.14
CA PRO A 302 -15.80 -4.60 1.81
C PRO A 302 -14.74 -5.68 1.85
N MET A 303 -13.77 -5.63 2.76
CA MET A 303 -12.74 -6.68 2.82
C MET A 303 -13.35 -8.04 3.21
N THR A 304 -14.21 -8.06 4.24
CA THR A 304 -14.94 -9.26 4.65
C THR A 304 -15.91 -9.74 3.55
N TRP A 305 -16.57 -8.81 2.85
CA TRP A 305 -17.51 -9.12 1.76
C TRP A 305 -16.80 -9.66 0.52
N GLY A 306 -15.67 -9.06 0.14
CA GLY A 306 -14.80 -9.51 -0.94
C GLY A 306 -14.23 -10.90 -0.64
N ALA A 307 -13.82 -11.16 0.60
CA ALA A 307 -13.39 -12.50 1.02
C ALA A 307 -14.53 -13.55 0.95
N LEU A 308 -15.79 -13.14 1.14
CA LEU A 308 -16.95 -14.03 1.06
C LEU A 308 -17.42 -14.26 -0.38
N PHE A 309 -17.45 -13.22 -1.20
CA PHE A 309 -18.15 -13.19 -2.49
C PHE A 309 -17.24 -12.91 -3.69
N GLY A 310 -15.95 -12.66 -3.48
CA GLY A 310 -14.94 -12.49 -4.52
C GLY A 310 -14.75 -11.03 -4.95
N PRO A 311 -13.75 -10.73 -5.78
CA PRO A 311 -13.37 -9.38 -6.20
C PRO A 311 -14.49 -8.65 -6.94
N LEU A 312 -15.22 -9.36 -7.81
CA LEU A 312 -16.40 -8.84 -8.52
C LEU A 312 -17.51 -8.35 -7.57
N SER A 313 -17.49 -8.77 -6.29
CA SER A 313 -18.46 -8.29 -5.31
C SER A 313 -18.12 -6.91 -4.73
N ILE A 314 -16.85 -6.48 -4.82
CA ILE A 314 -16.39 -5.19 -4.25
C ILE A 314 -15.80 -4.25 -5.29
N GLU A 315 -15.66 -4.72 -6.54
CA GLU A 315 -15.43 -3.85 -7.68
C GLU A 315 -16.51 -2.75 -7.68
N SER A 316 -16.10 -1.53 -7.39
CA SER A 316 -16.77 -0.37 -7.95
C SER A 316 -16.38 -0.36 -9.42
N GLU A 317 -17.35 -0.30 -10.32
CA GLU A 317 -17.05 0.19 -11.66
C GLU A 317 -16.24 1.48 -11.51
N TRP A 318 -15.01 1.42 -11.98
CA TRP A 318 -14.37 2.58 -12.58
C TRP A 318 -15.42 3.25 -13.45
N VAL A 319 -15.87 4.44 -13.03
CA VAL A 319 -16.39 5.40 -13.98
C VAL A 319 -15.23 5.67 -14.94
N LYS A 320 -15.17 4.90 -16.02
CA LYS A 320 -14.89 5.50 -17.32
C LYS A 320 -15.88 6.64 -17.42
N PRO A 321 -15.46 7.90 -17.49
CA PRO A 321 -16.36 8.89 -18.02
C PRO A 321 -16.60 8.45 -19.47
N ARG A 322 -17.77 7.87 -19.77
CA ARG A 322 -18.41 8.22 -21.03
C ARG A 322 -19.12 9.57 -20.81
N VAL A 323 -18.32 10.54 -20.38
CA VAL A 323 -18.65 11.96 -20.45
C VAL A 323 -18.11 12.38 -21.81
N VAL A 324 -19.03 12.69 -22.72
CA VAL A 324 -18.74 13.63 -23.79
C VAL A 324 -18.02 14.80 -23.14
N ILE A 325 -16.74 15.00 -23.44
CA ILE A 325 -15.96 16.10 -22.88
C ILE A 325 -16.65 17.40 -23.30
N LYS A 326 -17.48 17.91 -22.39
CA LYS A 326 -17.55 19.32 -22.12
C LYS A 326 -16.59 19.55 -20.97
N LYS A 327 -15.57 20.34 -21.25
CA LYS A 327 -14.57 20.86 -20.31
C LYS A 327 -15.23 21.09 -18.94
N ALA A 328 -15.00 20.18 -17.98
CA ALA A 328 -15.65 20.27 -16.67
C ALA A 328 -15.14 21.52 -15.94
N GLU A 329 -16.07 22.30 -15.40
CA GLU A 329 -15.73 23.44 -14.55
C GLU A 329 -14.98 22.95 -13.31
N LYS A 330 -13.91 23.65 -12.91
CA LYS A 330 -13.19 23.36 -11.67
C LYS A 330 -14.14 23.57 -10.49
N THR A 331 -14.42 22.52 -9.72
CA THR A 331 -15.22 22.62 -8.49
C THR A 331 -14.34 23.05 -7.32
N LEU A 332 -14.93 23.66 -6.29
CA LEU A 332 -14.20 24.03 -5.07
C LEU A 332 -13.54 22.82 -4.40
N ALA A 333 -14.19 21.65 -4.45
CA ALA A 333 -13.65 20.38 -3.95
C ALA A 333 -12.38 19.93 -4.70
N SER A 334 -12.35 20.07 -6.03
CA SER A 334 -11.14 19.76 -6.81
C SER A 334 -10.02 20.80 -6.57
N ALA A 335 -10.36 22.08 -6.53
CA ALA A 335 -9.40 23.16 -6.37
C ALA A 335 -8.73 23.14 -4.98
N VAL A 336 -9.47 22.82 -3.92
CA VAL A 336 -8.88 22.72 -2.57
C VAL A 336 -7.92 21.54 -2.45
N LEU A 337 -8.17 20.44 -3.16
CA LEU A 337 -7.28 19.28 -3.18
C LEU A 337 -5.97 19.58 -3.90
N ASP A 338 -6.03 20.34 -5.00
CA ASP A 338 -4.84 20.84 -5.70
C ASP A 338 -3.99 21.70 -4.75
N VAL A 339 -4.60 22.72 -4.14
CA VAL A 339 -3.93 23.63 -3.18
C VAL A 339 -3.33 22.86 -2.01
N ALA A 340 -4.10 21.97 -1.37
CA ALA A 340 -3.63 21.21 -0.22
C ALA A 340 -2.50 20.25 -0.58
N SER A 341 -2.53 19.66 -1.78
CA SER A 341 -1.48 18.75 -2.26
C SER A 341 -0.15 19.47 -2.48
N GLU A 342 -0.18 20.71 -2.98
CA GLU A 342 1.01 21.55 -3.16
C GLU A 342 1.69 21.91 -1.84
N GLN A 343 0.96 21.88 -0.72
CA GLN A 343 1.55 22.17 0.59
C GLN A 343 2.17 20.93 1.25
N ILE A 344 2.03 19.72 0.69
CA ILE A 344 2.64 18.50 1.25
C ILE A 344 4.15 18.70 1.35
N GLY A 345 4.71 18.42 2.53
CA GLY A 345 6.14 18.60 2.80
C GLY A 345 6.48 19.93 3.46
N VAL A 346 5.57 20.91 3.54
CA VAL A 346 5.74 22.10 4.38
C VAL A 346 5.99 21.67 5.83
N ARG A 347 7.05 22.21 6.44
CA ARG A 347 7.48 21.91 7.82
C ARG A 347 7.48 23.16 8.69
N GLU A 348 7.36 22.93 9.98
CA GLU A 348 7.62 23.96 10.97
C GLU A 348 9.11 24.31 11.03
N ILE A 349 9.41 25.59 11.28
CA ILE A 349 10.76 26.12 11.38
C ILE A 349 10.87 26.97 12.66
N PRO A 350 11.62 26.50 13.67
CA PRO A 350 12.26 25.18 13.77
C PRO A 350 11.22 24.04 13.89
N PRO A 351 11.59 22.76 13.68
CA PRO A 351 10.66 21.64 13.82
C PRO A 351 9.97 21.60 15.19
N ASN A 352 8.69 21.23 15.25
CA ASN A 352 7.87 21.16 16.47
C ASN A 352 7.71 22.50 17.22
N SER A 353 7.71 23.63 16.51
CA SER A 353 7.58 24.97 17.08
C SER A 353 6.24 25.66 16.80
N ASN A 354 5.39 25.08 15.96
CA ASN A 354 4.25 25.74 15.32
C ASN A 354 4.61 27.10 14.68
N CYS A 355 5.85 27.25 14.19
CA CYS A 355 6.36 28.47 13.55
C CYS A 355 6.89 28.17 12.13
N GLY A 356 7.22 29.22 11.39
CA GLY A 356 7.78 29.15 10.03
C GLY A 356 6.93 29.92 9.04
N ALA A 357 7.55 30.52 8.02
CA ALA A 357 6.89 31.48 7.13
C ALA A 357 5.56 30.96 6.54
N GLN A 358 5.53 29.71 6.07
CA GLN A 358 4.33 29.10 5.52
C GLN A 358 3.28 28.78 6.59
N VAL A 359 3.72 28.30 7.76
CA VAL A 359 2.84 28.00 8.91
C VAL A 359 2.20 29.28 9.44
N GLU A 360 2.97 30.36 9.50
CA GLU A 360 2.51 31.68 9.89
C GLU A 360 1.51 32.26 8.87
N ALA A 361 1.66 31.98 7.58
CA ALA A 361 0.66 32.32 6.57
C ALA A 361 -0.67 31.55 6.79
N PHE A 362 -0.60 30.27 7.14
CA PHE A 362 -1.80 29.49 7.50
C PHE A 362 -2.46 30.09 8.75
N LEU A 363 -1.70 30.38 9.80
CA LEU A 363 -2.20 30.97 11.05
C LEU A 363 -2.83 32.35 10.84
N ALA A 364 -2.17 33.22 10.07
CA ALA A 364 -2.66 34.55 9.75
C ALA A 364 -4.01 34.53 9.01
N SER A 365 -4.28 33.48 8.20
CA SER A 365 -5.55 33.36 7.47
C SER A 365 -6.78 33.29 8.38
N VAL A 366 -6.60 32.88 9.64
CA VAL A 366 -7.65 32.84 10.66
C VAL A 366 -7.39 33.80 11.82
N GLY A 367 -6.46 34.75 11.65
CA GLY A 367 -6.13 35.76 12.64
C GLY A 367 -5.40 35.23 13.89
N LEU A 368 -4.65 34.14 13.75
CA LEU A 368 -3.84 33.59 14.83
C LEU A 368 -2.37 33.99 14.70
N ASP A 369 -1.71 34.22 15.84
CA ASP A 369 -0.28 34.47 15.92
C ASP A 369 0.54 33.18 15.79
N ARG A 370 1.82 33.32 15.47
CA ARG A 370 2.81 32.23 15.45
C ARG A 370 2.81 31.41 16.74
N GLY A 371 3.14 30.13 16.65
CA GLY A 371 3.21 29.23 17.80
C GLY A 371 1.88 28.55 18.15
N ASN A 372 0.77 28.93 17.52
CA ASN A 372 -0.52 28.28 17.70
C ASN A 372 -0.64 26.98 16.87
N PRO A 373 -1.39 25.97 17.34
CA PRO A 373 -1.70 24.81 16.52
C PRO A 373 -2.46 25.19 15.23
N TRP A 374 -1.96 24.74 14.08
CA TRP A 374 -2.37 25.27 12.79
C TRP A 374 -3.15 24.29 11.88
N CYS A 375 -3.62 23.13 12.36
CA CYS A 375 -4.31 22.16 11.49
C CYS A 375 -5.60 22.71 10.84
N MET A 376 -6.43 23.41 11.62
CA MET A 376 -7.66 24.02 11.09
C MET A 376 -7.36 25.30 10.30
N SER A 377 -6.32 26.05 10.70
CA SER A 377 -5.83 27.21 9.96
C SER A 377 -5.35 26.82 8.55
N PHE A 378 -4.66 25.68 8.43
CA PHE A 378 -4.29 25.08 7.14
C PHE A 378 -5.51 24.74 6.29
N VAL A 379 -6.51 24.07 6.87
CA VAL A 379 -7.76 23.77 6.14
C VAL A 379 -8.42 25.05 5.63
N TYR A 380 -8.59 26.06 6.49
CA TYR A 380 -9.18 27.33 6.09
C TYR A 380 -8.38 28.02 4.99
N TRP A 381 -7.05 28.07 5.11
CA TRP A 381 -6.16 28.67 4.12
C TRP A 381 -6.29 27.97 2.76
N CYS A 382 -6.30 26.63 2.71
CA CYS A 382 -6.48 25.90 1.46
C CYS A 382 -7.80 26.25 0.77
N PHE A 383 -8.90 26.31 1.54
CA PHE A 383 -10.20 26.72 1.00
C PHE A 383 -10.23 28.19 0.59
N ALA A 384 -9.50 29.08 1.28
CA ALA A 384 -9.40 30.49 0.90
C ALA A 384 -8.72 30.66 -0.47
N GLN A 385 -7.59 30.00 -0.70
CA GLN A 385 -6.87 30.05 -1.98
C GLN A 385 -7.72 29.46 -3.13
N ALA A 386 -8.38 28.33 -2.87
CA ALA A 386 -9.23 27.67 -3.85
C ALA A 386 -10.48 28.53 -4.18
N ALA A 387 -11.09 29.14 -3.17
CA ALA A 387 -12.25 30.01 -3.32
C ALA A 387 -11.90 31.29 -4.10
N ASP A 388 -10.76 31.91 -3.80
CA ASP A 388 -10.25 33.08 -4.52
C ASP A 388 -9.98 32.76 -6.00
N THR A 389 -9.30 31.64 -6.27
CA THR A 389 -9.03 31.16 -7.64
C THR A 389 -10.31 30.96 -8.47
N LEU A 390 -11.40 30.52 -7.82
CA LEU A 390 -12.67 30.23 -8.47
C LEU A 390 -13.66 31.40 -8.42
N GLY A 391 -13.36 32.49 -7.71
CA GLY A 391 -14.28 33.61 -7.52
C GLY A 391 -15.54 33.24 -6.73
N VAL A 392 -15.46 32.26 -5.81
CA VAL A 392 -16.57 31.81 -4.96
C VAL A 392 -16.33 32.15 -3.49
N PRO A 393 -17.36 32.23 -2.63
CA PRO A 393 -17.14 32.50 -1.22
C PRO A 393 -16.52 31.30 -0.48
N ASN A 394 -15.52 31.55 0.36
CA ASN A 394 -15.03 30.55 1.31
C ASN A 394 -16.01 30.42 2.48
N ARG A 395 -16.65 29.25 2.61
CA ARG A 395 -17.63 28.95 3.68
C ARG A 395 -17.05 28.18 4.86
N VAL A 396 -15.76 27.82 4.82
CA VAL A 396 -15.11 27.19 5.98
C VAL A 396 -15.06 28.21 7.12
N PRO A 397 -15.47 27.85 8.35
CA PRO A 397 -15.34 28.73 9.51
C PRO A 397 -13.91 29.28 9.68
N GLN A 398 -13.77 30.60 9.74
CA GLN A 398 -12.49 31.28 9.91
C GLN A 398 -12.01 31.20 11.37
N THR A 399 -11.48 30.04 11.76
CA THR A 399 -10.99 29.79 13.12
C THR A 399 -9.95 28.67 13.15
N GLY A 400 -8.98 28.73 14.07
CA GLY A 400 -8.08 27.60 14.35
C GLY A 400 -8.67 26.52 15.26
N LEU A 401 -9.86 26.73 15.83
CA LEU A 401 -10.46 25.83 16.82
C LEU A 401 -11.29 24.73 16.13
N VAL A 402 -10.77 23.49 16.08
CA VAL A 402 -11.41 22.36 15.41
C VAL A 402 -12.86 22.10 15.87
N ARG A 403 -13.10 22.01 17.19
CA ARG A 403 -14.46 21.77 17.73
C ARG A 403 -15.38 22.96 17.50
N GLY A 404 -14.84 24.18 17.51
CA GLY A 404 -15.57 25.40 17.17
C GLY A 404 -15.96 25.43 15.69
N ALA A 405 -15.04 25.10 14.80
CA ALA A 405 -15.26 24.97 13.36
C ALA A 405 -16.32 23.90 13.07
N TRP A 406 -16.26 22.74 13.72
CA TRP A 406 -17.28 21.70 13.58
C TRP A 406 -18.67 22.21 13.98
N LYS A 407 -18.79 22.83 15.17
CA LYS A 407 -20.06 23.40 15.64
C LYS A 407 -20.60 24.47 14.69
N GLN A 408 -19.74 25.33 14.15
CA GLN A 408 -20.13 26.36 13.18
C GLN A 408 -20.55 25.74 11.84
N ALA A 409 -19.83 24.73 11.34
CA ALA A 409 -20.19 24.02 10.12
C ALA A 409 -21.58 23.36 10.22
N GLN A 410 -21.91 22.82 11.39
CA GLN A 410 -23.25 22.27 11.67
C GLN A 410 -24.37 23.32 11.71
N ALA A 411 -24.04 24.58 11.98
CA ALA A 411 -25.01 25.68 12.03
C ALA A 411 -25.25 26.35 10.67
N LEU A 412 -24.42 26.05 9.66
CA LEU A 412 -24.59 26.58 8.31
C LEU A 412 -25.74 25.88 7.59
N THR A 413 -26.70 26.66 7.10
CA THR A 413 -27.91 26.16 6.43
C THR A 413 -27.85 26.20 4.91
N THR A 414 -26.83 26.84 4.33
CA THR A 414 -26.65 26.98 2.87
C THR A 414 -25.20 26.78 2.47
N GLY A 415 -24.98 26.12 1.33
CA GLY A 415 -23.64 25.90 0.75
C GLY A 415 -22.70 25.00 1.57
N VAL A 416 -23.25 24.24 2.52
CA VAL A 416 -22.53 23.23 3.31
C VAL A 416 -23.35 21.96 3.43
N ARG A 417 -22.74 20.82 3.14
CA ARG A 417 -23.32 19.49 3.39
C ARG A 417 -22.57 18.83 4.55
N VAL A 418 -23.26 18.63 5.66
CA VAL A 418 -22.74 17.97 6.86
C VAL A 418 -23.06 16.48 6.80
N VAL A 419 -22.06 15.65 7.08
CA VAL A 419 -22.20 14.20 7.29
C VAL A 419 -21.77 13.91 8.71
N THR A 420 -22.69 13.43 9.56
CA THR A 420 -22.32 13.13 10.95
C THR A 420 -21.43 11.89 11.00
N ALA A 421 -20.67 11.71 12.10
CA ALA A 421 -19.91 10.46 12.30
C ALA A 421 -20.79 9.21 12.19
N ARG A 422 -22.02 9.28 12.73
CA ARG A 422 -23.00 8.20 12.63
C ARG A 422 -23.41 7.93 11.18
N ASP A 423 -23.70 8.97 10.41
CA ASP A 423 -24.09 8.81 9.00
C ASP A 423 -22.94 8.24 8.18
N ALA A 424 -21.71 8.72 8.39
CA ALA A 424 -20.51 8.19 7.74
C ALA A 424 -20.19 6.75 8.15
N GLN A 425 -20.52 6.34 9.38
CA GLN A 425 -20.39 4.94 9.84
C GLN A 425 -21.42 4.03 9.16
N VAL A 426 -22.65 4.52 8.96
CA VAL A 426 -23.73 3.78 8.31
C VAL A 426 -23.51 3.71 6.80
N ASP A 427 -23.14 4.82 6.18
CA ASP A 427 -22.91 4.97 4.75
C ASP A 427 -21.61 5.78 4.52
N PRO A 428 -20.46 5.08 4.43
CA PRO A 428 -19.18 5.71 4.16
C PRO A 428 -19.15 6.50 2.85
N SER A 429 -19.96 6.14 1.84
CA SER A 429 -19.94 6.80 0.53
C SER A 429 -20.38 8.27 0.58
N LEU A 430 -21.04 8.68 1.66
CA LEU A 430 -21.39 10.07 1.91
C LEU A 430 -20.16 10.97 2.06
N VAL A 431 -19.03 10.39 2.50
CA VAL A 431 -17.74 11.07 2.63
C VAL A 431 -17.00 11.04 1.29
N VAL A 432 -16.79 12.20 0.69
CA VAL A 432 -16.20 12.33 -0.66
C VAL A 432 -14.94 13.19 -0.64
N PRO A 433 -14.04 13.07 -1.63
CA PRO A 433 -12.89 13.94 -1.77
C PRO A 433 -13.25 15.44 -1.73
N GLY A 434 -12.42 16.23 -1.07
CA GLY A 434 -12.62 17.66 -0.84
C GLY A 434 -13.43 17.99 0.42
N MET A 435 -14.00 16.99 1.12
CA MET A 435 -14.61 17.23 2.43
C MET A 435 -13.56 17.52 3.51
N VAL A 436 -13.92 18.33 4.51
CA VAL A 436 -13.16 18.46 5.75
C VAL A 436 -13.64 17.38 6.72
N PHE A 437 -12.71 16.62 7.32
CA PHE A 437 -13.02 15.75 8.45
C PHE A 437 -12.65 16.44 9.76
N PHE A 438 -13.42 16.17 10.82
CA PHE A 438 -13.22 16.73 12.14
C PHE A 438 -13.08 15.61 13.17
N LEU A 439 -12.01 15.66 13.98
CA LEU A 439 -11.75 14.74 15.08
C LEU A 439 -11.85 15.47 16.41
N GLY A 440 -12.39 14.78 17.41
CA GLY A 440 -12.49 15.25 18.78
C GLY A 440 -11.72 14.32 19.71
N PHE A 441 -10.81 14.87 20.50
CA PHE A 441 -10.05 14.14 21.51
C PHE A 441 -10.51 14.54 22.92
N SER A 442 -9.86 14.00 23.95
CA SER A 442 -10.13 14.40 25.33
C SER A 442 -9.92 15.91 25.55
N GLY A 443 -10.75 16.47 26.45
CA GLY A 443 -10.82 17.93 26.67
C GLY A 443 -11.40 18.70 25.47
N ASN A 444 -11.04 19.99 25.35
CA ASN A 444 -11.48 20.86 24.26
C ASN A 444 -10.63 20.75 22.98
N THR A 445 -9.94 19.63 22.82
CA THR A 445 -8.96 19.46 21.75
C THR A 445 -9.48 18.62 20.58
N GLY A 446 -8.86 18.76 19.41
CA GLY A 446 -9.27 18.08 18.19
C GLY A 446 -8.22 18.21 17.08
N HIS A 447 -8.52 17.60 15.93
CA HIS A 447 -7.73 17.70 14.72
C HIS A 447 -8.64 17.72 13.48
N ALA A 448 -8.21 18.36 12.41
CA ALA A 448 -8.96 18.43 11.16
C ALA A 448 -8.00 18.35 9.97
N GLY A 449 -8.55 17.92 8.84
CA GLY A 449 -7.85 17.86 7.57
C GLY A 449 -8.82 17.67 6.42
N ILE A 450 -8.29 17.50 5.21
CA ILE A 450 -9.07 17.38 3.99
C ILE A 450 -9.05 15.92 3.54
N VAL A 451 -10.23 15.37 3.22
CA VAL A 451 -10.38 14.04 2.62
C VAL A 451 -9.89 14.13 1.18
N ALA A 452 -8.81 13.42 0.86
CA ALA A 452 -8.29 13.29 -0.50
C ALA A 452 -8.88 12.09 -1.23
N ASP A 453 -9.23 11.02 -0.50
CA ASP A 453 -9.91 9.85 -1.04
C ASP A 453 -10.69 9.11 0.04
N ASN A 454 -11.68 8.31 -0.37
CA ASN A 454 -12.43 7.42 0.48
C ASN A 454 -12.60 6.05 -0.18
N ILE A 455 -11.76 5.11 0.24
CA ILE A 455 -11.77 3.73 -0.23
C ILE A 455 -12.65 2.94 0.73
N ASN A 456 -13.96 2.98 0.47
CA ASN A 456 -15.00 2.24 1.21
C ASN A 456 -14.91 2.38 2.75
N GLY A 457 -14.72 3.60 3.25
CA GLY A 457 -14.60 3.90 4.68
C GLY A 457 -13.16 3.97 5.19
N LYS A 458 -12.16 3.63 4.38
CA LYS A 458 -10.74 3.91 4.64
C LYS A 458 -10.33 5.17 3.87
N LEU A 459 -10.05 6.23 4.60
CA LEU A 459 -9.75 7.54 4.05
C LEU A 459 -8.27 7.70 3.71
N VAL A 460 -8.03 8.43 2.63
CA VAL A 460 -6.78 9.14 2.35
C VAL A 460 -7.02 10.60 2.67
N THR A 461 -6.12 11.25 3.40
CA THR A 461 -6.30 12.62 3.90
C THR A 461 -5.06 13.46 3.70
N ILE A 462 -5.22 14.79 3.63
CA ILE A 462 -4.15 15.78 3.67
C ILE A 462 -4.35 16.63 4.92
N GLU A 463 -3.33 16.66 5.78
CA GLU A 463 -3.42 17.20 7.13
C GLU A 463 -2.23 18.11 7.43
N GLY A 464 -2.51 19.29 7.97
CA GLY A 464 -1.51 20.18 8.56
C GLY A 464 -1.37 19.95 10.06
N ASN A 465 -0.24 20.39 10.64
CA ASN A 465 0.11 20.20 12.04
C ASN A 465 -0.05 18.75 12.52
N THR A 466 0.54 17.82 11.76
CA THR A 466 0.57 16.39 12.08
C THR A 466 1.99 15.86 11.90
N ASN A 467 2.24 14.58 12.22
CA ASN A 467 3.51 13.90 11.98
C ASN A 467 3.30 12.52 11.31
N GLN A 468 4.39 11.91 10.84
CA GLN A 468 4.38 10.67 10.07
C GLN A 468 3.86 9.45 10.86
N ASP A 469 3.95 9.49 12.19
CA ASP A 469 3.60 8.38 13.10
C ASP A 469 2.20 8.52 13.74
N GLY A 470 1.45 9.57 13.39
CA GLY A 470 0.08 9.75 13.87
C GLY A 470 -0.04 10.15 15.35
N VAL A 471 1.05 10.55 16.00
CA VAL A 471 1.01 11.19 17.32
C VAL A 471 0.80 12.68 17.12
N ARG A 472 0.02 13.28 18.01
CA ARG A 472 -0.30 14.70 17.93
C ARG A 472 0.85 15.51 18.52
N ASP A 473 1.74 16.01 17.65
CA ASP A 473 2.56 17.21 17.82
C ASP A 473 3.35 17.52 16.51
N GLY A 474 3.02 18.63 15.85
CA GLY A 474 4.01 19.66 15.45
C GLY A 474 4.93 19.42 14.25
N GLY A 475 4.56 18.63 13.24
CA GLY A 475 5.51 18.32 12.16
C GLY A 475 5.43 19.24 10.94
N GLY A 476 4.29 19.19 10.26
CA GLY A 476 4.15 19.68 8.90
C GLY A 476 2.85 19.26 8.22
N VAL A 477 2.80 19.42 6.90
CA VAL A 477 1.69 18.95 6.06
C VAL A 477 2.02 17.58 5.47
N PHE A 478 1.13 16.61 5.66
CA PHE A 478 1.31 15.24 5.21
C PHE A 478 0.07 14.68 4.53
N ARG A 479 0.30 13.81 3.55
CA ARG A 479 -0.72 12.87 3.07
C ARG A 479 -0.72 11.64 3.97
N ARG A 480 -1.90 11.19 4.39
CA ARG A 480 -2.07 10.02 5.26
C ARG A 480 -3.04 9.03 4.65
N VAL A 481 -2.81 7.75 4.95
CA VAL A 481 -3.66 6.63 4.54
C VAL A 481 -4.04 5.85 5.78
N GLY A 482 -5.29 5.43 5.88
CA GLY A 482 -5.72 4.47 6.90
C GLY A 482 -6.59 5.04 8.02
N ARG A 483 -6.97 6.32 7.96
CA ARG A 483 -8.06 6.80 8.81
C ARG A 483 -9.33 6.05 8.44
N LYS A 484 -10.07 5.56 9.44
CA LYS A 484 -11.35 4.90 9.22
C LYS A 484 -12.48 5.89 9.48
N VAL A 485 -13.53 5.91 8.66
CA VAL A 485 -14.76 6.67 8.97
C VAL A 485 -15.43 6.19 10.26
N THR A 486 -15.10 4.96 10.67
CA THR A 486 -15.55 4.32 11.91
C THR A 486 -14.65 4.63 13.11
N ASP A 487 -13.60 5.44 12.95
CA ASP A 487 -12.75 5.84 14.07
C ASP A 487 -13.59 6.58 15.13
N PRO A 488 -13.55 6.14 16.41
CA PRO A 488 -14.39 6.70 17.46
C PRO A 488 -14.10 8.17 17.78
N THR A 489 -12.97 8.72 17.33
CA THR A 489 -12.62 10.13 17.48
C THR A 489 -13.26 11.03 16.41
N VAL A 490 -13.87 10.47 15.36
CA VAL A 490 -14.53 11.24 14.30
C VAL A 490 -15.77 11.94 14.86
N LEU A 491 -15.80 13.27 14.73
CA LEU A 491 -16.98 14.09 15.01
C LEU A 491 -17.93 14.13 13.80
N GLY A 492 -17.36 14.19 12.59
CA GLY A 492 -18.07 14.18 11.32
C GLY A 492 -17.28 14.83 10.20
N PHE A 493 -17.97 15.10 9.09
CA PHE A 493 -17.42 15.64 7.85
C PHE A 493 -18.28 16.79 7.33
N ALA A 494 -17.68 17.73 6.61
CA ALA A 494 -18.40 18.80 5.92
C ALA A 494 -17.83 19.05 4.53
N ALA A 495 -18.69 19.10 3.51
CA ALA A 495 -18.36 19.66 2.21
C ALA A 495 -18.77 21.13 2.19
N PHE A 496 -17.82 22.01 1.82
CA PHE A 496 -18.05 23.44 1.64
C PHE A 496 -17.97 23.72 0.13
N GLY A 497 -19.07 24.15 -0.48
CA GLY A 497 -19.17 24.28 -1.95
C GLY A 497 -20.59 24.40 -2.41
#